data_AF-A0A7Y1A3P5-F1
#
_entry.id   AF-A0A7Y1A3P5-F1
#
_cell.length_a   1.000
_cell.length_b   1.000
_cell.length_c   1.000
_cell.angle_alpha   90.00
_cell.angle_beta   90.00
_cell.angle_gamma   90.00
#
_symmetry.space_group_name_H-M   'P 1'
#
loop_
_entity.id
_entity.type
_entity.pdbx_description
1 polymer ?
#
loop_
_entity_poly.entity_id
_entity_poly.type
_entity_poly.pdbx_seq_one_letter_code
_entity_poly.pdbx_strand_id
1 'polypeptide(L)'
;MNTYRHTFAAVCPSDGETIIYRLELRSPTMIHVEHIKAATALIKKGWHEQIADRLAESLGGDQTIIATHQGVEIETVRLSG
;
A
#
# COMPACT_ATOMS: atom_id res chain seq x y z
N MET A 1 -13.99 -11.19 -9.07
CA MET A 1 -13.13 -10.55 -8.05
C MET A 1 -11.70 -10.94 -8.34
N ASN A 2 -10.85 -9.98 -8.67
CA ASN A 2 -9.43 -10.14 -8.93
C ASN A 2 -8.66 -9.76 -7.66
N THR A 3 -7.58 -10.48 -7.36
CA THR A 3 -6.70 -10.16 -6.23
C THR A 3 -5.28 -9.95 -6.72
N TYR A 4 -4.69 -8.82 -6.31
CA TYR A 4 -3.32 -8.46 -6.62
C TYR A 4 -2.54 -8.33 -5.33
N ARG A 5 -1.28 -8.80 -5.34
CA ARG A 5 -0.38 -8.67 -4.20
C ARG A 5 0.97 -8.14 -4.66
N HIS A 6 1.48 -7.15 -3.94
CA HIS A 6 2.76 -6.54 -4.26
C HIS A 6 3.47 -6.09 -2.99
N THR A 7 4.78 -6.25 -2.97
CA THR A 7 5.63 -5.76 -1.89
C THR A 7 6.40 -4.55 -2.38
N PHE A 8 6.42 -3.49 -1.57
CA PHE A 8 7.18 -2.27 -1.84
C PHE A 8 7.83 -1.74 -0.56
N ALA A 9 8.78 -0.83 -0.72
CA ALA A 9 9.49 -0.22 0.40
C ALA A 9 9.24 1.29 0.43
N ALA A 10 9.08 1.85 1.62
CA ALA A 10 9.05 3.28 1.84
C ALA A 10 9.75 3.63 3.16
N VAL A 11 10.23 4.87 3.25
CA VAL A 11 10.95 5.35 4.44
C VAL A 11 9.97 5.97 5.44
N CYS A 12 10.11 5.60 6.71
CA CYS A 12 9.39 6.25 7.79
C CYS A 12 9.90 7.69 7.98
N PRO A 13 9.01 8.70 8.05
CA PRO A 13 9.42 10.07 8.29
C PRO A 13 9.97 10.36 9.69
N SER A 14 9.64 9.53 10.69
CA SER A 14 10.05 9.74 12.08
C SER A 14 11.51 9.41 12.35
N ASP A 15 11.97 8.26 11.84
CA ASP A 15 13.25 7.65 12.21
C ASP A 15 14.14 7.33 10.99
N GLY A 16 13.63 7.49 9.77
CA GLY A 16 14.36 7.19 8.54
C GLY A 16 14.50 5.69 8.24
N GLU A 17 13.84 4.81 9.00
CA GLU A 17 13.86 3.37 8.75
C GLU A 17 13.15 3.04 7.42
N THR A 18 13.70 2.08 6.67
CA THR A 18 13.03 1.54 5.49
C THR A 18 12.06 0.44 5.92
N ILE A 19 10.77 0.68 5.70
CA ILE A 19 9.70 -0.26 6.01
C ILE A 19 9.32 -1.02 4.74
N ILE A 20 9.13 -2.33 4.87
CA ILE A 20 8.62 -3.20 3.80
C ILE A 20 7.12 -3.40 4.00
N TYR A 21 6.35 -2.99 2.99
CA TYR A 21 4.89 -3.07 2.97
C TYR A 21 4.42 -4.21 2.08
N ARG A 22 3.40 -4.94 2.55
CA ARG A 22 2.61 -5.88 1.75
C ARG A 22 1.28 -5.22 1.41
N LEU A 23 1.08 -4.93 0.13
CA LEU A 23 -0.16 -4.43 -0.44
C LEU A 23 -0.98 -5.60 -1.00
N GLU A 24 -2.25 -5.67 -0.62
CA GLU A 24 -3.28 -6.45 -1.29
C GLU A 24 -4.36 -5.52 -1.86
N LEU A 25 -4.76 -5.76 -3.11
CA LEU A 25 -5.89 -5.09 -3.75
C LEU A 25 -6.90 -6.13 -4.22
N ARG A 26 -8.18 -5.85 -4.02
CA ARG A 26 -9.29 -6.67 -4.52
C ARG A 26 -10.24 -5.79 -5.31
N SER A 27 -10.53 -6.19 -6.54
CA SER A 27 -11.39 -5.40 -7.44
C SER A 27 -12.23 -6.30 -8.35
N PRO A 28 -13.49 -5.93 -8.66
CA PRO A 28 -14.29 -6.62 -9.67
C PRO A 28 -13.75 -6.38 -11.10
N THR A 29 -13.03 -5.28 -11.32
CA THR A 29 -12.44 -4.92 -12.61
C THR A 29 -10.93 -5.20 -12.64
N MET A 30 -10.33 -5.17 -13.83
CA MET A 30 -8.89 -5.31 -13.96
C MET A 30 -8.18 -4.04 -13.45
N ILE A 31 -7.12 -4.22 -12.67
CA ILE A 31 -6.13 -3.18 -12.37
C ILE A 31 -4.84 -3.59 -13.09
N HIS A 32 -4.26 -2.67 -13.88
CA HIS A 32 -2.99 -2.92 -14.56
C HIS A 32 -1.84 -3.09 -13.55
N VAL A 33 -1.06 -4.17 -13.68
CA VAL A 33 0.06 -4.44 -12.77
C VAL A 33 1.15 -3.38 -12.88
N GLU A 34 1.31 -2.77 -14.06
CA GLU A 34 2.20 -1.64 -14.30
C GLU A 34 1.76 -0.41 -13.51
N HIS A 35 0.45 -0.19 -13.37
CA HIS A 35 -0.09 0.92 -12.58
C HIS A 35 0.17 0.69 -11.09
N ILE A 36 -0.04 -0.53 -10.59
CA ILE A 36 0.30 -0.90 -9.20
C ILE A 36 1.78 -0.64 -8.92
N LYS A 37 2.67 -1.15 -9.80
CA LYS A 37 4.12 -0.95 -9.66
C LYS A 37 4.53 0.52 -9.72
N ALA A 38 3.93 1.31 -10.61
CA ALA A 38 4.22 2.73 -10.75
C ALA A 38 3.76 3.51 -9.50
N ALA A 39 2.54 3.27 -9.03
CA ALA A 39 1.98 3.93 -7.86
C ALA A 39 2.81 3.67 -6.60
N THR A 40 3.15 2.40 -6.33
CA THR A 40 3.98 2.05 -5.17
C THR A 40 5.42 2.57 -5.29
N ALA A 41 5.99 2.59 -6.50
CA ALA A 41 7.34 3.13 -6.72
C ALA A 41 7.44 4.64 -6.46
N LEU A 42 6.35 5.40 -6.56
CA LEU A 42 6.31 6.83 -6.24
C LEU A 42 6.28 7.10 -4.73
N ILE A 43 5.95 6.10 -3.90
CA ILE A 43 5.96 6.21 -2.45
C ILE A 43 7.37 6.00 -1.93
N LYS A 44 8.12 7.10 -1.75
CA LYS A 44 9.48 7.05 -1.19
C LYS A 44 9.52 7.21 0.33
N LYS A 45 8.57 7.97 0.87
CA LYS A 45 8.52 8.35 2.29
C LYS A 45 7.08 8.67 2.68
N GLY A 46 6.64 8.28 3.87
CA GLY A 46 5.31 8.59 4.38
C GLY A 46 4.94 7.80 5.63
N TRP A 47 3.90 8.24 6.34
CA TRP A 47 3.29 7.46 7.41
C TRP A 47 2.42 6.34 6.84
N HIS A 48 2.30 5.20 7.53
CA HIS A 48 1.59 4.01 7.04
C HIS A 48 0.19 4.34 6.52
N GLU A 49 -0.61 5.07 7.30
CA GLU A 49 -1.98 5.42 6.99
C GLU A 49 -2.07 6.37 5.79
N GLN A 50 -1.14 7.34 5.69
CA GLN A 50 -1.08 8.25 4.55
C GLN A 50 -0.71 7.54 3.25
N ILE A 51 0.18 6.54 3.34
CA ILE A 51 0.53 5.69 2.21
C ILE A 51 -0.70 4.90 1.76
N ALA A 52 -1.47 4.34 2.70
CA ALA A 52 -2.72 3.64 2.41
C ALA A 52 -3.74 4.54 1.73
N ASP A 53 -3.98 5.75 2.26
CA ASP A 53 -4.92 6.71 1.68
C ASP A 53 -4.54 7.06 0.23
N ARG A 54 -3.26 7.39 0.00
CA ARG A 54 -2.77 7.75 -1.34
C ARG A 54 -2.84 6.59 -2.34
N LEU A 55 -2.56 5.36 -1.89
CA LEU A 55 -2.66 4.19 -2.76
C LEU A 55 -4.12 3.83 -3.05
N ALA A 56 -5.02 4.04 -2.10
CA ALA A 56 -6.46 3.76 -2.29
C ALA A 56 -7.06 4.74 -3.29
N GLU A 57 -6.72 6.03 -3.17
CA GLU A 57 -7.12 7.08 -4.12
C GLU A 57 -6.61 6.82 -5.55
N SER A 58 -5.40 6.28 -5.70
CA SER A 58 -4.77 6.10 -7.02
C SER A 58 -5.12 4.79 -7.72
N LEU A 59 -5.27 3.69 -6.97
CA LEU A 59 -5.47 2.35 -7.54
C LEU A 59 -6.93 1.90 -7.52
N GLY A 60 -7.76 2.46 -6.63
CA GLY A 60 -9.13 2.02 -6.38
C GLY A 60 -9.21 0.57 -5.84
N GLY A 61 -10.44 0.05 -5.77
CA GLY A 61 -10.72 -1.27 -5.20
C GLY A 61 -10.57 -1.31 -3.67
N ASP A 62 -10.86 -2.48 -3.10
CA ASP A 62 -10.60 -2.74 -1.68
C ASP A 62 -9.10 -2.96 -1.49
N GLN A 63 -8.53 -2.23 -0.54
CA GLN A 63 -7.12 -2.26 -0.24
C GLN A 63 -6.87 -2.74 1.19
N THR A 64 -5.86 -3.59 1.35
CA THR A 64 -5.23 -3.88 2.63
C THR A 64 -3.73 -3.62 2.52
N ILE A 65 -3.16 -2.88 3.48
CA ILE A 65 -1.72 -2.69 3.63
C ILE A 65 -1.29 -3.16 5.00
N ILE A 66 -0.24 -4.00 5.02
CA ILE A 66 0.37 -4.53 6.23
C ILE A 66 1.87 -4.24 6.21
N ALA A 67 2.41 -3.79 7.34
CA ALA A 67 3.85 -3.66 7.55
C ALA A 67 4.20 -3.82 9.02
N THR A 68 5.48 -4.07 9.29
CA THR A 68 6.04 -4.04 10.66
C THR A 68 7.01 -2.86 10.76
N HIS A 69 6.83 -2.02 11.77
CA HIS A 69 7.71 -0.89 12.06
C HIS A 69 8.05 -0.88 13.55
N GLN A 70 9.34 -0.84 13.90
CA GLN A 70 9.83 -0.90 15.29
C GLN A 70 9.23 -2.06 16.12
N GLY A 71 9.02 -3.22 15.48
CA GLY A 71 8.44 -4.41 16.12
C GLY A 71 6.92 -4.40 16.28
N VAL A 72 6.22 -3.36 15.79
CA VAL A 72 4.75 -3.27 15.79
C VAL A 72 4.23 -3.56 14.39
N GLU A 73 3.31 -4.52 14.27
CA GLU A 73 2.57 -4.77 13.03
C GLU A 73 1.39 -3.79 12.92
N ILE A 74 1.27 -3.15 11.76
CA ILE A 74 0.22 -2.20 11.44
C ILE A 74 -0.52 -2.73 10.22
N GLU A 75 -1.84 -2.86 10.35
CA GLU A 75 -2.74 -3.22 9.26
C GLU A 75 -3.76 -2.10 9.05
N THR A 76 -3.92 -1.67 7.80
CA THR A 76 -4.97 -0.72 7.41
C THR A 76 -5.78 -1.28 6.27
N VAL A 77 -7.09 -1.04 6.32
CA VAL A 77 -8.05 -1.41 5.29
C VAL A 77 -8.74 -0.16 4.74
N ARG A 78 -8.93 -0.09 3.42
CA ARG A 78 -9.77 0.89 2.73
C ARG A 78 -10.72 0.14 1.82
N LEU A 79 -12.03 0.35 2.00
CA LEU A 79 -13.05 -0.35 1.22
C LEU A 79 -13.63 0.61 0.18
N SER A 80 -13.65 0.19 -1.07
CA SER A 80 -14.31 0.93 -2.16
C SER A 80 -15.76 0.47 -2.21
N GLY A 81 -16.62 1.11 -1.43
CA GLY A 81 -18.07 0.84 -1.42
C GLY A 81 -18.73 1.02 -2.78
#